data_AF-A0A842V996-F1
#
_entry.id   AF-A0A842V996-F1
#
_cell.length_a   1.000
_cell.length_b   1.000
_cell.length_c   1.000
_cell.angle_alpha   90.00
_cell.angle_beta   90.00
_cell.angle_gamma   90.00
#
_symmetry.space_group_name_H-M   'P 1'
#
loop_
_entity.id
_entity.type
_entity.pdbx_description
1 polymer ?
#
loop_
_entity_poly.entity_id
_entity_poly.type
_entity_poly.pdbx_seq_one_letter_code
_entity_poly.pdbx_strand_id
1 'polypeptide(L)'
;MELTKNGAILTKTLNSGVKNLHKCPVCGEQIKLSVKNETLDSFKLNDRDLFPHINIHGNPQHAILCYIDKDRRVRSLTSVQSVEII
;
A
#
# COMPACT_ATOMS: atom_id res chain seq x y z
N MET A 1 -2.92 -4.46 32.46
CA MET A 1 -3.24 -5.89 32.65
C MET A 1 -4.60 -6.11 32.04
N GLU A 2 -4.66 -6.82 30.91
CA GLU A 2 -5.73 -7.78 30.55
C GLU A 2 -5.37 -8.38 29.18
N LEU A 3 -5.15 -9.70 29.20
CA LEU A 3 -4.92 -10.56 28.05
C LEU A 3 -6.29 -11.03 27.55
N THR A 4 -6.56 -10.91 26.25
CA THR A 4 -7.59 -11.74 25.60
C THR A 4 -6.97 -12.50 24.43
N LYS A 5 -7.33 -13.79 24.42
CA LYS A 5 -6.86 -14.86 23.57
C LYS A 5 -7.27 -14.62 22.11
N ASN A 6 -6.44 -15.12 21.18
CA ASN A 6 -6.59 -15.14 19.72
C ASN A 6 -5.95 -13.96 18.98
N GLY A 7 -4.62 -14.03 18.85
CA GLY A 7 -3.94 -14.03 17.53
C GLY A 7 -4.05 -12.82 16.60
N ALA A 8 -4.64 -11.69 17.01
CA ALA A 8 -4.59 -10.46 16.24
C ALA A 8 -3.94 -9.38 17.11
N ILE A 9 -2.66 -9.09 16.85
CA ILE A 9 -2.04 -7.86 17.30
C ILE A 9 -2.79 -6.72 16.59
N LEU A 10 -3.86 -6.25 17.23
CA LEU A 10 -4.46 -4.95 16.99
C LEU A 10 -3.45 -3.92 17.51
N THR A 11 -2.35 -3.75 16.79
CA THR A 11 -1.58 -2.51 16.87
C THR A 11 -2.53 -1.43 16.37
N LYS A 12 -3.17 -0.80 17.35
CA LYS A 12 -3.95 0.42 17.29
C LYS A 12 -3.03 1.54 16.81
N THR A 13 -2.62 1.50 15.56
CA THR A 13 -1.96 2.62 14.91
C THR A 13 -3.07 3.61 14.56
N LEU A 14 -3.27 4.58 15.45
CA LEU A 14 -3.92 5.86 15.18
C LEU A 14 -3.11 6.60 14.10
N ASN A 15 -3.10 6.09 12.87
CA ASN A 15 -2.67 6.84 11.70
C ASN A 15 -3.92 6.99 10.86
N SER A 16 -4.38 8.23 10.71
CA SER A 16 -5.37 8.73 9.76
C SER A 16 -4.91 8.53 8.31
N GLY A 17 -4.46 7.33 7.97
CA GLY A 17 -3.96 6.91 6.67
C GLY A 17 -5.04 6.14 5.94
N VAL A 18 -5.32 6.60 4.74
CA VAL A 18 -6.22 6.05 3.71
C VAL A 18 -6.50 4.55 3.83
N LYS A 19 -7.78 4.20 3.84
CA LYS A 19 -8.28 2.82 3.80
C LYS A 19 -8.15 2.25 2.38
N ASN A 20 -6.92 1.98 1.93
CA ASN A 20 -6.64 1.36 0.64
C ASN A 20 -6.42 -0.16 0.83
N LEU A 21 -7.49 -0.87 1.19
CA LEU A 21 -7.54 -2.32 1.11
C LEU A 21 -7.83 -2.70 -0.35
N HIS A 22 -6.88 -3.38 -0.99
CA HIS A 22 -7.02 -3.82 -2.37
C HIS A 22 -6.84 -5.33 -2.46
N LYS A 23 -7.38 -5.93 -3.52
CA LYS A 23 -7.14 -7.32 -3.84
C LYS A 23 -5.87 -7.41 -4.69
N CYS A 24 -4.90 -8.21 -4.28
CA CYS A 24 -3.72 -8.48 -5.08
C CYS A 24 -4.14 -9.10 -6.43
N PRO A 25 -3.66 -8.58 -7.57
CA PRO A 25 -4.00 -9.12 -8.89
C PRO A 25 -3.32 -10.46 -9.19
N VAL A 26 -2.33 -10.87 -8.39
CA VAL A 26 -1.57 -12.12 -8.55
C VAL A 26 -2.15 -13.25 -7.70
N CYS A 27 -2.20 -13.09 -6.37
CA CYS A 27 -2.65 -14.15 -5.45
C CYS A 27 -4.10 -13.98 -4.96
N GLY A 28 -4.73 -12.83 -5.20
CA GLY A 28 -6.10 -12.56 -4.74
C GLY A 28 -6.25 -12.26 -3.24
N GLU A 29 -5.16 -12.20 -2.48
CA GLU A 29 -5.19 -11.81 -1.06
C GLU A 29 -5.54 -10.33 -0.89
N GLN A 30 -6.11 -9.97 0.27
CA GLN A 30 -6.30 -8.58 0.62
C GLN A 30 -4.97 -7.98 1.09
N ILE A 31 -4.54 -6.93 0.39
CA ILE A 31 -3.36 -6.17 0.73
C ILE A 31 -3.74 -4.78 1.21
N LYS A 32 -3.03 -4.33 2.24
CA LYS A 32 -3.10 -2.96 2.72
C LYS A 32 -1.96 -2.17 2.09
N LEU A 33 -2.30 -1.25 1.20
CA LEU A 33 -1.33 -0.32 0.62
C LEU A 33 -1.32 0.95 1.45
N SER A 34 -0.14 1.33 1.93
CA SER A 34 0.03 2.56 2.70
C SER A 34 1.36 3.20 2.38
N VAL A 35 1.31 4.49 2.07
CA VAL A 35 2.49 5.36 1.98
C VAL A 35 2.42 6.33 3.15
N LYS A 36 3.58 6.63 3.74
CA LYS A 36 3.69 7.62 4.81
C LYS A 36 3.27 9.00 4.29
N ASN A 37 2.54 9.75 5.09
CA ASN A 37 2.05 11.07 4.69
C ASN A 37 3.21 12.00 4.32
N GLU A 38 4.27 11.98 5.12
CA GLU A 38 5.46 12.81 4.90
C GLU A 38 6.12 12.51 3.56
N THR A 39 6.09 11.25 3.12
CA THR A 39 6.59 10.85 1.80
C THR A 39 5.74 11.49 0.71
N LEU A 40 4.42 11.30 0.71
CA LEU A 40 3.54 11.89 -0.33
C LEU A 40 3.60 13.42 -0.34
N ASP A 41 3.59 14.04 0.84
CA ASP A 41 3.61 15.49 0.99
C ASP A 41 4.93 16.08 0.44
N SER A 42 6.04 15.33 0.47
CA SER A 42 7.32 15.74 -0.11
C SER A 42 7.32 15.82 -1.65
N PHE A 43 6.43 15.09 -2.33
CA PHE A 43 6.32 15.09 -3.80
C PHE A 43 5.53 16.28 -4.35
N LYS A 44 4.88 17.10 -3.50
CA LYS A 44 4.07 18.27 -3.90
C LYS A 44 3.13 17.96 -5.08
N LEU A 45 2.43 16.82 -5.00
CA LEU A 45 1.54 16.35 -6.07
C LEU A 45 0.43 17.37 -6.34
N ASN A 46 0.19 17.67 -7.60
CA ASN A 46 -0.99 18.41 -8.06
C ASN A 46 -2.13 17.43 -8.43
N ASP A 47 -3.29 17.97 -8.81
CA ASP A 47 -4.51 17.20 -9.14
C ASP A 47 -4.35 16.17 -10.26
N ARG A 48 -3.32 16.31 -11.11
CA ARG A 48 -3.04 15.40 -12.23
C ARG A 48 -1.87 14.46 -11.96
N ASP A 49 -1.13 14.67 -10.86
CA ASP A 49 0.07 13.91 -10.57
C ASP A 49 -0.30 12.59 -9.88
N LEU A 50 0.43 11.54 -10.26
CA LEU A 50 0.31 10.22 -9.67
C LEU A 50 1.66 9.81 -9.10
N PHE A 51 1.69 9.44 -7.83
CA PHE A 51 2.86 8.89 -7.17
C PHE A 51 2.94 7.38 -7.44
N PRO A 52 3.98 6.90 -8.15
CA PRO A 52 4.20 5.47 -8.33
C PRO A 52 4.73 4.87 -7.02
N HIS A 53 4.17 3.73 -6.63
CA HIS A 53 4.58 3.00 -5.45
C HIS A 53 4.62 1.50 -5.76
N ILE A 54 5.75 0.86 -5.46
CA ILE A 54 5.92 -0.59 -5.60
C ILE A 54 5.72 -1.25 -4.24
N ASN A 55 4.88 -2.28 -4.21
CA ASN A 55 4.70 -3.17 -3.07
C ASN A 55 5.09 -4.59 -3.46
N ILE A 56 5.86 -5.28 -2.61
CA ILE A 56 6.29 -6.66 -2.82
C ILE A 56 5.77 -7.51 -1.66
N HIS A 57 5.04 -8.58 -1.95
CA HIS A 57 4.48 -9.47 -0.94
C HIS A 57 4.23 -10.90 -1.46
N GLY A 58 3.71 -11.78 -0.60
CA GLY A 58 3.23 -13.12 -0.94
C GLY A 58 4.31 -14.21 -0.98
N ASN A 59 3.86 -15.45 -1.26
CA ASN A 59 4.69 -16.63 -1.47
C ASN A 59 4.11 -17.53 -2.59
N PRO A 60 4.73 -17.62 -3.78
CA PRO A 60 5.98 -16.95 -4.17
C PRO A 60 5.85 -15.43 -4.19
N GLN A 61 6.95 -14.72 -3.92
CA GLN A 61 6.97 -13.26 -3.90
C GLN A 61 6.60 -12.68 -5.27
N HIS A 62 5.80 -11.63 -5.26
CA HIS A 62 5.42 -10.89 -6.44
C HIS A 62 5.34 -9.40 -6.14
N ALA A 63 5.58 -8.59 -7.18
CA ALA A 63 5.58 -7.14 -7.09
C ALA A 63 4.34 -6.56 -7.75
N ILE A 64 3.81 -5.51 -7.13
CA ILE A 64 2.65 -4.77 -7.57
C ILE A 64 3.05 -3.30 -7.67
N LEU A 65 2.82 -2.70 -8.83
CA LEU A 65 2.92 -1.27 -9.02
C LEU A 65 1.54 -0.66 -8.82
N CYS A 66 1.46 0.36 -7.98
CA CYS A 66 0.28 1.15 -7.79
C CYS A 66 0.56 2.64 -7.98
N TYR A 67 -0.48 3.38 -8.34
CA TYR A 67 -0.42 4.82 -8.52
C TYR A 67 -1.35 5.49 -7.53
N ILE A 68 -0.82 6.43 -6.76
CA ILE A 68 -1.53 7.11 -5.68
C ILE A 68 -1.68 8.58 -6.05
N ASP A 69 -2.88 9.12 -5.93
CA ASP A 69 -3.15 10.53 -6.21
C ASP A 69 -2.91 11.44 -4.99
N LYS A 70 -3.14 12.75 -5.17
CA LYS A 70 -3.07 13.75 -4.09
C LYS A 70 -4.07 13.52 -2.94
N ASP A 71 -5.21 12.89 -3.23
CA ASP A 71 -6.22 12.51 -2.24
C ASP A 71 -5.86 11.19 -1.55
N ARG A 72 -4.66 10.69 -1.84
CA ARG A 72 -4.01 9.50 -1.30
C ARG A 72 -4.74 8.20 -1.68
N ARG A 73 -5.58 8.23 -2.71
CA ARG A 73 -6.33 7.08 -3.24
C ARG A 73 -5.49 6.33 -4.26
N VAL A 74 -5.53 5.00 -4.21
CA VAL A 74 -4.96 4.16 -5.26
C VAL A 74 -5.85 4.25 -6.50
N ARG A 75 -5.29 4.73 -7.61
CA ARG A 75 -5.97 4.88 -8.91
C ARG A 75 -5.75 3.70 -9.85
N SER A 76 -4.65 2.99 -9.67
CA SER A 76 -4.26 1.85 -10.50
C SER A 76 -3.50 0.85 -9.63
N LEU A 77 -3.67 -0.43 -9.95
CA LEU A 77 -3.01 -1.57 -9.32
C LEU A 77 -2.69 -2.58 -10.42
N THR A 78 -1.40 -2.84 -10.66
CA THR A 78 -0.97 -3.80 -11.69
C THR A 78 0.16 -4.68 -11.18
N SER A 79 0.17 -5.94 -11.59
CA SER A 79 1.31 -6.83 -11.36
C SER A 79 2.47 -6.45 -12.27
N VAL A 80 3.69 -6.45 -11.75
CA VAL A 80 4.91 -6.30 -12.57
C VAL A 80 5.67 -7.63 -12.63
N GLN A 81 6.16 -7.97 -13.83
CA GLN A 81 6.86 -9.22 -14.07
C GLN A 81 8.34 -9.17 -13.66
N SER A 82 8.95 -7.98 -13.71
CA SER A 82 10.33 -7.75 -13.29
C SER A 82 10.48 -6.37 -12.64
N VAL A 83 11.43 -6.26 -11.72
CA VAL A 83 11.86 -5.01 -11.08
C VAL A 83 13.38 -4.98 -11.12
N GLU A 84 13.94 -3.93 -11.68
CA GLU A 84 15.39 -3.67 -11.72
C GLU A 84 15.70 -2.47 -10.82
N ILE A 85 16.75 -2.57 -10.02
CA ILE A 85 17.25 -1.49 -9.15
C ILE A 85 18.68 -1.20 -9.59
N ILE A 86 18.92 0.03 -10.04
CA ILE A 86 20.21 0.52 -10.57
C ILE A 86 20.79 1.54 -9.59
#